data_AF-A0A519QJ36-F1
#
_entry.id   AF-A0A519QJ36-F1
#
_cell.length_a   1.000
_cell.length_b   1.000
_cell.length_c   1.000
_cell.angle_alpha   90.00
_cell.angle_beta   90.00
_cell.angle_gamma   90.00
#
_symmetry.space_group_name_H-M   'P 1'
#
loop_
_entity.id
_entity.type
_entity.pdbx_description
1 polymer ?
#
loop_
_entity_poly.entity_id
_entity_poly.type
_entity_poly.pdbx_seq_one_letter_code
_entity_poly.pdbx_strand_id
1 'polypeptide(L)'
;SGTHDNNTVLGWFLEDISPKEKKRLEQFYGKKMKKENINDFIFRMAYASSAKLAVLPFQDLLELDSDARMNIPGTSKGNWTWRLKHEQITKKLEKKIASKVRLYGRLY
;
A
#
# COMPACT_ATOMS: atom_id res chain seq x y z
N SER A 1 1.01 4.20 2.86
CA SER A 1 -0.10 3.25 3.10
C SER A 1 -1.17 4.03 3.83
N GLY A 2 -2.32 3.42 4.10
CA GLY A 2 -3.45 4.12 4.69
C GLY A 2 -4.33 3.19 5.50
N THR A 3 -5.46 3.73 5.89
CA THR A 3 -6.55 3.04 6.58
C THR A 3 -7.64 2.63 5.59
N HIS A 4 -8.78 2.12 6.08
CA HIS A 4 -9.92 1.80 5.25
C HIS A 4 -10.58 3.02 4.59
N ASP A 5 -10.41 4.22 5.14
CA ASP A 5 -10.96 5.48 4.61
C ASP A 5 -10.12 6.09 3.48
N ASN A 6 -8.86 5.66 3.39
CA ASN A 6 -7.94 6.11 2.36
C ASN A 6 -8.12 5.31 1.06
N ASN A 7 -7.72 5.90 -0.06
CA ASN A 7 -7.51 5.15 -1.27
C ASN A 7 -6.37 4.13 -1.07
N THR A 8 -6.28 3.11 -1.94
CA THR A 8 -5.12 2.22 -1.96
C THR A 8 -3.87 3.03 -2.32
N VAL A 9 -2.68 2.53 -1.99
CA VAL A 9 -1.43 3.23 -2.34
C VAL A 9 -1.30 3.46 -3.85
N LEU A 10 -1.70 2.46 -4.65
CA LEU A 10 -1.64 2.58 -6.10
C LEU A 10 -2.71 3.54 -6.62
N GLY A 11 -3.96 3.43 -6.14
CA GLY A 11 -5.04 4.34 -6.49
C GLY A 11 -4.70 5.79 -6.17
N TRP A 12 -4.25 6.04 -4.94
CA TRP A 12 -3.76 7.36 -4.52
C TRP A 12 -2.66 7.90 -5.43
N PHE A 13 -1.68 7.06 -5.80
CA PHE A 13 -0.58 7.48 -6.65
C PHE A 13 -0.99 7.77 -8.10
N LEU A 14 -2.02 7.10 -8.60
CA LEU A 14 -2.50 7.30 -9.97
C LEU A 14 -3.49 8.46 -10.09
N GLU A 15 -4.32 8.68 -9.07
CA GLU A 15 -5.49 9.56 -9.16
C GLU A 15 -5.43 10.77 -8.22
N ASP A 16 -4.93 10.59 -7.00
CA ASP A 16 -5.09 11.58 -5.93
C ASP A 16 -3.82 12.43 -5.70
N ILE A 17 -2.63 11.91 -6.01
CA ILE A 17 -1.36 12.57 -5.70
C ILE A 17 -1.17 13.85 -6.52
N SER A 18 -0.89 14.96 -5.85
CA SER A 18 -0.54 16.19 -6.54
C SER A 18 0.88 16.14 -7.14
N PRO A 19 1.17 16.93 -8.18
CA PRO A 19 2.54 17.03 -8.72
C PRO A 19 3.58 17.45 -7.67
N LYS A 20 3.19 18.27 -6.69
CA LYS A 20 4.06 18.72 -5.59
C LYS A 20 4.40 17.59 -4.62
N GLU A 21 3.41 16.78 -4.25
CA GLU A 21 3.62 15.60 -3.40
C GLU A 21 4.47 14.55 -4.11
N LYS A 22 4.19 14.29 -5.39
CA LYS A 22 4.99 13.37 -6.21
C LYS A 22 6.45 13.80 -6.25
N LYS A 23 6.72 15.09 -6.51
CA LYS A 23 8.10 15.63 -6.51
C LYS A 23 8.80 15.44 -5.17
N ARG A 24 8.10 15.70 -4.06
CA ARG A 24 8.65 15.48 -2.70
C ARG A 24 8.96 14.01 -2.44
N LEU A 25 8.07 13.12 -2.87
CA LEU A 25 8.24 11.68 -2.70
C LEU A 25 9.43 11.15 -3.50
N GLU A 26 9.62 11.63 -4.73
CA GLU A 26 10.79 11.33 -5.57
C GLU A 26 12.09 11.88 -4.97
N GLN A 27 12.07 13.09 -4.42
CA GLN A 27 13.23 13.67 -3.72
C GLN A 27 13.62 12.83 -2.50
N PHE A 28 12.63 12.44 -1.70
CA PHE A 28 12.86 11.59 -0.53
C PHE A 28 13.38 10.21 -0.91
N TYR A 29 12.86 9.62 -1.98
CA TYR A 29 13.29 8.29 -2.42
C TYR A 29 14.61 8.27 -3.20
N GLY A 30 15.01 9.41 -3.77
CA GLY A 30 16.22 9.54 -4.60
C GLY A 30 16.08 8.96 -6.01
N LYS A 31 14.88 8.60 -6.46
CA LYS A 31 14.60 8.20 -7.85
C LYS A 31 13.14 8.44 -8.25
N LYS A 32 12.89 8.39 -9.56
CA LYS A 32 11.55 8.58 -10.13
C LYS A 32 10.55 7.56 -9.58
N MET A 33 9.35 8.06 -9.29
CA MET A 33 8.22 7.29 -8.84
C MET A 33 7.37 6.80 -9.99
N LYS A 34 7.06 5.52 -9.96
CA LYS A 34 6.28 4.84 -10.97
C LYS A 34 5.31 3.86 -10.31
N LYS A 35 4.28 3.47 -11.05
CA LYS A 35 3.27 2.51 -10.57
C LYS A 35 3.91 1.19 -10.11
N GLU A 36 5.01 0.77 -10.73
CA GLU A 36 5.69 -0.50 -10.43
C GLU A 36 6.52 -0.45 -9.13
N ASN A 37 6.79 0.74 -8.58
CA ASN A 37 7.68 0.88 -7.42
C ASN A 37 7.04 1.53 -6.19
N ILE A 38 5.88 2.18 -6.33
CA ILE A 38 5.27 2.94 -5.23
C ILE A 38 4.84 2.04 -4.05
N ASN A 39 4.20 0.90 -4.32
CA ASN A 39 3.80 -0.04 -3.26
C ASN A 39 5.02 -0.64 -2.54
N ASP A 40 6.06 -1.00 -3.28
CA ASP A 40 7.30 -1.50 -2.67
C ASP A 40 7.94 -0.42 -1.80
N PHE A 41 8.06 0.80 -2.29
CA PHE A 41 8.59 1.94 -1.55
C PHE A 41 7.83 2.17 -0.23
N ILE A 42 6.50 2.29 -0.30
CA ILE A 42 5.67 2.51 0.87
C ILE A 42 5.79 1.37 1.89
N PHE A 43 5.81 0.12 1.42
CA PHE A 43 6.01 -1.03 2.29
C PHE A 43 7.34 -0.90 3.04
N ARG A 44 8.44 -0.61 2.32
CA ARG A 44 9.77 -0.45 2.92
C ARG A 44 9.77 0.65 3.97
N MET A 45 9.13 1.79 3.70
CA MET A 45 9.05 2.90 4.64
C MET A 45 8.29 2.52 5.92
N ALA A 46 7.15 1.84 5.79
CA ALA A 46 6.39 1.38 6.94
C ALA A 46 7.20 0.38 7.78
N TYR A 47 7.81 -0.61 7.13
CA TYR A 47 8.52 -1.68 7.81
C TYR A 47 9.91 -1.28 8.33
N ALA A 48 10.60 -0.32 7.70
CA ALA A 48 11.88 0.19 8.19
C ALA A 48 11.73 1.21 9.32
N SER A 49 10.51 1.71 9.58
CA SER A 49 10.27 2.70 10.63
C SER A 49 10.58 2.16 12.03
N SER A 50 10.85 3.06 12.99
CA SER A 50 11.01 2.72 14.41
C SER A 50 9.69 2.38 15.12
N ALA A 51 8.55 2.42 14.40
CA ALA A 51 7.26 2.09 14.99
C ALA A 51 7.22 0.63 15.46
N LYS A 52 6.75 0.41 16.69
CA LYS A 52 6.61 -0.92 17.30
C LYS A 52 5.71 -1.85 16.46
N LEU A 53 4.65 -1.30 15.86
CA LEU A 53 3.71 -2.03 15.02
C LEU A 53 3.60 -1.34 13.66
N ALA A 54 3.68 -2.12 12.58
CA ALA A 54 3.41 -1.69 11.21
C ALA A 54 2.26 -2.53 10.65
N VAL A 55 1.19 -1.87 10.20
CA VAL A 55 0.00 -2.50 9.63
C VAL A 55 -0.18 -1.98 8.21
N LEU A 56 -0.46 -2.89 7.27
CA LEU A 56 -0.77 -2.57 5.89
C LEU A 56 -2.10 -3.22 5.49
N PRO A 57 -2.99 -2.51 4.78
CA PRO A 57 -4.18 -3.10 4.17
C PRO A 57 -3.80 -4.18 3.14
N PHE A 58 -4.65 -5.20 2.99
CA PHE A 58 -4.41 -6.25 1.99
C PHE A 58 -4.37 -5.72 0.56
N GLN A 59 -5.13 -4.66 0.26
CA GLN A 59 -5.12 -4.01 -1.05
C GLN A 59 -3.73 -3.51 -1.44
N ASP A 60 -2.99 -2.94 -0.48
CA ASP A 60 -1.62 -2.47 -0.71
C ASP A 60 -0.64 -3.63 -0.91
N LEU A 61 -0.85 -4.74 -0.19
CA LEU A 61 -0.05 -5.97 -0.32
C LEU A 61 -0.23 -6.63 -1.70
N LEU A 62 -1.46 -6.55 -2.23
CA LEU A 62 -1.85 -7.04 -3.55
C LEU A 62 -1.59 -6.05 -4.69
N GLU A 63 -1.18 -4.82 -4.36
CA GLU A 63 -0.88 -3.75 -5.32
C GLU A 63 -2.09 -3.40 -6.20
N LEU A 64 -3.28 -3.38 -5.60
CA LEU A 64 -4.53 -3.02 -6.27
C LEU A 64 -4.74 -1.50 -6.33
N ASP A 65 -5.42 -1.02 -7.36
CA ASP A 65 -5.79 0.38 -7.59
C ASP A 65 -7.11 0.76 -6.87
N SER A 66 -7.71 1.89 -7.25
CA SER A 66 -8.86 2.50 -6.58
C SER A 66 -10.13 1.64 -6.60
N ASP A 67 -10.25 0.68 -7.53
CA ASP A 67 -11.38 -0.26 -7.58
C ASP A 67 -11.45 -1.15 -6.33
N ALA A 68 -10.32 -1.26 -5.60
CA ALA A 68 -10.24 -2.01 -4.35
C ALA A 68 -10.43 -1.15 -3.09
N ARG A 69 -10.72 0.15 -3.22
CA ARG A 69 -10.89 1.07 -2.08
C ARG A 69 -12.02 0.59 -1.17
N MET A 70 -11.76 0.58 0.15
CA MET A 70 -12.73 0.05 1.12
C MET A 70 -13.84 1.06 1.42
N ASN A 71 -13.48 2.32 1.68
CA ASN A 71 -14.44 3.37 2.01
C ASN A 71 -14.04 4.70 1.36
N ILE A 72 -15.05 5.46 0.92
CA ILE A 72 -14.96 6.85 0.50
C ILE A 72 -15.81 7.67 1.49
N PRO A 73 -15.19 8.34 2.47
CA PRO A 73 -15.93 9.16 3.43
C PRO A 73 -16.83 10.19 2.74
N GLY A 74 -18.06 10.34 3.24
CA GLY A 74 -19.05 11.26 2.68
C GLY A 74 -19.93 10.68 1.56
N THR A 75 -19.72 9.42 1.15
CA THR A 75 -20.62 8.71 0.23
C THR A 75 -21.46 7.67 0.97
N SER A 76 -22.65 7.37 0.44
CA SER A 76 -23.59 6.41 1.04
C SER A 76 -23.69 5.07 0.28
N LYS A 77 -23.00 4.93 -0.86
CA LYS A 77 -23.07 3.75 -1.73
C LYS A 77 -21.66 3.34 -2.18
N GLY A 78 -21.48 2.04 -2.43
CA GLY A 78 -20.21 1.48 -2.96
C GLY A 78 -19.16 1.14 -1.90
N ASN A 79 -19.29 1.66 -0.67
CA ASN A 79 -18.37 1.38 0.44
C ASN A 79 -18.56 -0.02 1.02
N TRP A 80 -17.50 -0.54 1.65
CA TRP A 80 -17.51 -1.81 2.40
C TRP A 80 -17.81 -3.05 1.56
N THR A 81 -17.61 -2.96 0.25
CA THR A 81 -17.94 -4.01 -0.71
C THR A 81 -16.72 -4.83 -1.14
N TRP A 82 -15.50 -4.30 -0.98
CA TRP A 82 -14.28 -5.01 -1.37
C TRP A 82 -14.08 -6.30 -0.56
N ARG A 83 -13.70 -7.37 -1.24
CA ARG A 83 -13.45 -8.68 -0.62
C ARG A 83 -12.16 -9.27 -1.17
N LEU A 84 -11.36 -9.80 -0.26
CA LEU A 84 -10.22 -10.65 -0.61
C LEU A 84 -10.74 -11.97 -1.20
N LYS A 85 -10.27 -12.31 -2.40
CA LYS A 85 -10.54 -13.61 -3.02
C LYS A 85 -9.45 -14.61 -2.62
N HIS A 86 -9.82 -15.87 -2.42
CA HIS A 86 -8.90 -16.90 -1.92
C HIS A 86 -7.69 -17.08 -2.86
N GLU A 87 -7.93 -16.98 -4.16
CA GLU A 87 -6.94 -17.13 -5.23
C GLU A 87 -5.85 -16.03 -5.21
N GLN A 88 -6.13 -14.89 -4.56
CA GLN A 88 -5.16 -13.82 -4.39
C GLN A 88 -4.12 -14.13 -3.30
N ILE A 89 -4.42 -15.09 -2.40
CA ILE A 89 -3.51 -15.55 -1.35
C ILE A 89 -2.56 -16.60 -1.95
N THR A 90 -1.58 -16.12 -2.73
CA THR A 90 -0.63 -16.99 -3.41
C THR A 90 0.62 -17.25 -2.57
N LYS A 91 1.30 -18.38 -2.81
CA LYS A 91 2.63 -18.65 -2.23
C LYS A 91 3.67 -17.58 -2.59
N LYS A 92 3.52 -16.92 -3.74
CA LYS A 92 4.37 -15.80 -4.16
C LYS A 92 4.18 -14.60 -3.22
N LEU A 93 2.93 -14.24 -2.92
CA LEU A 93 2.61 -13.15 -2.00
C LEU A 93 3.13 -13.45 -0.60
N GLU A 94 2.86 -14.66 -0.09
CA GLU A 94 3.34 -15.13 1.22
C GLU A 94 4.86 -14.99 1.34
N LYS A 95 5.62 -15.51 0.35
CA LYS A 95 7.08 -15.40 0.32
C LYS A 95 7.57 -13.96 0.27
N LYS A 96 6.91 -13.09 -0.51
CA LYS A 96 7.24 -11.65 -0.61
C LYS A 96 7.03 -10.94 0.73
N ILE A 97 5.93 -11.22 1.42
CA ILE A 97 5.66 -10.62 2.75
C ILE A 97 6.66 -11.15 3.77
N ALA A 98 6.85 -12.48 3.83
CA ALA A 98 7.74 -13.11 4.78
C ALA A 98 9.21 -12.65 4.63
N SER A 99 9.68 -12.45 3.39
CA SER A 99 11.03 -11.93 3.16
C SER A 99 11.20 -10.51 3.68
N LYS A 100 10.21 -9.64 3.48
CA LYS A 100 10.27 -8.26 4.00
C LYS A 100 10.12 -8.19 5.52
N VAL A 101 9.22 -8.98 6.10
CA VAL A 101 9.07 -9.09 7.56
C VAL A 101 10.40 -9.48 8.20
N ARG A 102 11.09 -10.49 7.65
CA ARG A 102 12.44 -10.90 8.11
C ARG A 102 13.48 -9.80 7.92
N LEU A 103 13.55 -9.21 6.72
CA LEU A 103 14.55 -8.19 6.38
C LEU A 103 14.53 -7.01 7.34
N TYR A 104 13.34 -6.58 7.76
CA TYR A 104 13.16 -5.43 8.64
C TYR A 104 13.05 -5.79 10.12
N GLY A 105 13.41 -7.02 10.52
CA GLY A 105 13.41 -7.43 11.92
C GLY A 105 12.03 -7.42 12.58
N ARG A 106 10.97 -7.74 11.82
CA ARG A 106 9.58 -7.79 12.30
C ARG A 106 9.04 -9.21 12.48
N LEU A 107 9.93 -10.20 12.48
CA LEU A 107 9.63 -11.58 12.85
C LEU A 107 10.09 -11.77 14.29
N TYR A 108 9.14 -11.92 15.22
CA TYR A 108 9.41 -12.27 16.61
C TYR A 108 9.34 -13.78 16.79
#